data_AF-A0A9W9N446-F1
#
_entry.id   AF-A0A9W9N446-F1
#
_cell.length_a   1.000
_cell.length_b   1.000
_cell.length_c   1.000
_cell.angle_alpha   90.00
_cell.angle_beta   90.00
_cell.angle_gamma   90.00
#
_symmetry.space_group_name_H-M   'P 1'
#
loop_
_entity.id
_entity.type
_entity.pdbx_description
1 polymer ?
#
loop_
_entity_poly.entity_id
_entity_poly.type
_entity_poly.pdbx_seq_one_letter_code
_entity_poly.pdbx_strand_id
1 'polypeptide(L)'
;MQVLRTLILCSAGLAFAHEVPANLQEIYKSHKAAKCDNLLAKGFSDGSKGTDMGYCSDIDGAIFLHSISKGGAYADMDVDCDGANNSEGGCSNDPSGQAVTAFQNEVKHFGIKDLDANIHPYIVFGNEEHKP
;
A
#
# COMPACT_ATOMS: atom_id res chain seq x y z
N MET A 1 54.13 -2.06 30.48
CA MET A 1 53.11 -1.55 29.53
C MET A 1 52.19 -2.70 29.17
N GLN A 2 51.04 -2.79 29.83
CA GLN A 2 50.07 -3.88 29.65
C GLN A 2 48.94 -3.33 28.78
N VAL A 3 48.88 -3.78 27.53
CA VAL A 3 47.90 -3.27 26.54
C VAL A 3 46.56 -3.95 26.82
N LEU A 4 45.63 -3.20 27.41
CA LEU A 4 44.26 -3.62 27.67
C LEU A 4 43.51 -3.73 26.33
N ARG A 5 43.18 -4.94 25.89
CA ARG A 5 42.34 -5.18 24.70
C ARG A 5 40.87 -5.04 25.08
N THR A 6 40.26 -3.90 24.77
CA THR A 6 38.82 -3.70 24.90
C THR A 6 38.09 -4.51 23.84
N LEU A 7 37.35 -5.54 24.24
CA LEU A 7 36.47 -6.30 23.37
C LEU A 7 35.17 -5.49 23.18
N ILE A 8 34.98 -4.90 21.99
CA ILE A 8 33.72 -4.23 21.64
C ILE A 8 32.74 -5.34 21.22
N LEU A 9 31.79 -5.65 22.09
CA LEU A 9 30.69 -6.56 21.79
C LEU A 9 29.62 -5.78 21.00
N CYS A 10 29.62 -5.91 19.67
CA CYS A 10 28.54 -5.39 18.83
C CYS A 10 27.28 -6.23 19.07
N SER A 11 26.35 -5.70 19.86
CA SER A 11 24.98 -6.23 19.96
C SER A 11 24.24 -5.94 18.66
N ALA A 12 24.35 -6.83 17.67
CA ALA A 12 23.43 -6.82 16.53
C ALA A 12 22.04 -7.18 17.07
N GLY A 13 21.15 -6.19 17.17
CA GLY A 13 19.75 -6.44 17.51
C GLY A 13 19.17 -7.44 16.50
N LEU A 14 18.59 -8.53 16.99
CA LEU A 14 17.82 -9.44 16.15
C LEU A 14 16.57 -8.68 15.70
N ALA A 15 16.62 -8.12 14.50
CA ALA A 15 15.42 -7.62 13.84
C ALA A 15 14.58 -8.84 13.44
N PHE A 16 13.50 -9.09 14.17
CA PHE A 16 12.50 -10.07 13.76
C PHE A 16 11.60 -9.41 12.72
N ALA A 17 11.83 -9.71 11.45
CA ALA A 17 10.83 -9.47 10.42
C ALA A 17 9.80 -10.60 10.49
N HIS A 18 8.52 -10.27 10.36
CA HIS A 18 7.51 -11.30 10.18
C HIS A 18 7.71 -11.98 8.82
N GLU A 19 7.77 -13.31 8.81
CA GLU A 19 7.74 -14.05 7.55
C GLU A 19 6.36 -13.90 6.91
N VAL A 20 6.33 -13.56 5.64
CA VAL A 20 5.10 -13.56 4.86
C VAL A 20 4.61 -15.01 4.77
N PRO A 21 3.35 -15.32 5.14
CA PRO A 21 2.78 -16.66 5.03
C PRO A 21 3.00 -17.28 3.64
N ALA A 22 3.28 -18.59 3.60
CA ALA A 22 3.67 -19.27 2.36
C ALA A 22 2.64 -19.12 1.23
N ASN A 23 1.34 -19.16 1.55
CA ASN A 23 0.26 -18.93 0.60
C ASN A 23 0.30 -17.51 -0.01
N LEU A 24 0.62 -16.49 0.79
CA LEU A 24 0.76 -15.11 0.29
C LEU A 24 2.03 -14.94 -0.56
N GLN A 25 3.13 -15.61 -0.19
CA GLN A 25 4.33 -15.61 -1.04
C GLN A 25 4.07 -16.26 -2.39
N GLU A 26 3.29 -17.35 -2.42
CA GLU A 26 2.92 -18.04 -3.64
C GLU A 26 2.03 -17.17 -4.53
N ILE A 27 0.99 -16.54 -3.97
CA ILE A 27 0.14 -15.57 -4.67
C ILE A 27 1.00 -14.45 -5.27
N TYR A 28 1.89 -13.85 -4.47
CA TYR A 28 2.78 -12.79 -4.94
C TYR A 28 3.64 -13.24 -6.12
N LYS A 29 4.32 -14.39 -6.00
CA LYS A 29 5.23 -14.90 -7.04
C LYS A 29 4.49 -15.25 -8.33
N SER A 30 3.33 -15.90 -8.22
CA SER A 30 2.54 -16.35 -9.38
C SER A 30 1.97 -15.17 -10.17
N HIS A 31 1.41 -14.17 -9.48
CA HIS A 31 0.73 -13.06 -10.16
C HIS A 31 1.67 -11.90 -10.53
N LYS A 32 2.80 -11.73 -9.82
CA LYS A 32 3.77 -10.70 -10.20
C LYS A 32 4.30 -10.98 -11.58
N ALA A 33 4.79 -12.20 -11.82
CA ALA A 33 5.40 -12.60 -13.09
C ALA A 33 4.40 -12.75 -14.25
N ALA A 34 3.11 -12.94 -13.96
CA ALA A 34 2.06 -13.08 -14.95
C ALA A 34 1.74 -11.75 -15.64
N LYS A 35 0.99 -11.85 -16.75
CA LYS A 35 0.30 -10.70 -17.35
C LYS A 35 -1.02 -10.48 -16.63
N CYS A 36 -1.56 -9.27 -16.75
CA CYS A 36 -2.92 -9.00 -16.35
C CYS A 36 -3.91 -9.43 -17.44
N ASP A 37 -4.65 -10.51 -17.22
CA ASP A 37 -5.63 -11.01 -18.18
C ASP A 37 -7.00 -10.33 -18.01
N ASN A 38 -7.37 -10.00 -16.76
CA ASN A 38 -8.62 -9.34 -16.39
C ASN A 38 -8.36 -7.91 -15.89
N LEU A 39 -8.15 -7.02 -16.86
CA LEU A 39 -7.93 -5.60 -16.64
C LEU A 39 -9.23 -4.86 -16.29
N LEU A 40 -9.27 -4.22 -15.12
CA LEU A 40 -10.40 -3.40 -14.66
C LEU A 40 -10.28 -1.94 -15.14
N ALA A 41 -9.09 -1.36 -15.04
CA ALA A 41 -8.80 0.01 -15.45
C ALA A 41 -7.30 0.18 -15.74
N LYS A 42 -6.92 1.20 -16.52
CA LYS A 42 -5.54 1.46 -16.96
C LYS A 42 -5.26 2.94 -17.14
N GLY A 43 -3.99 3.27 -17.37
CA GLY A 43 -3.53 4.64 -17.64
C GLY A 43 -2.97 5.31 -16.40
N PHE A 44 -2.65 4.53 -15.36
CA PHE A 44 -2.16 5.03 -14.09
C PHE A 44 -0.65 5.22 -14.14
N SER A 45 -0.20 6.31 -13.51
CA SER A 45 1.21 6.55 -13.21
C SER A 45 1.52 6.02 -11.81
N ASP A 46 2.67 5.38 -11.65
CA ASP A 46 3.27 4.99 -10.36
C ASP A 46 4.18 6.10 -9.81
N GLY A 47 4.07 7.33 -10.31
CA GLY A 47 4.99 8.43 -10.00
C GLY A 47 6.33 8.36 -10.75
N SER A 48 6.55 7.31 -11.56
CA SER A 48 7.68 7.22 -12.50
C SER A 48 7.30 7.78 -13.89
N LYS A 49 8.23 7.72 -14.86
CA LYS A 49 7.94 8.18 -16.22
C LYS A 49 7.01 7.20 -16.94
N GLY A 50 5.72 7.52 -17.02
CA GLY A 50 4.75 6.82 -17.87
C GLY A 50 3.38 6.61 -17.20
N THR A 51 2.48 5.93 -17.91
CA THR A 51 1.12 5.61 -17.46
C THR A 51 0.78 4.13 -17.66
N ASP A 52 1.78 3.27 -17.42
CA ASP A 52 1.74 1.84 -17.75
C ASP A 52 1.06 0.97 -16.69
N MET A 53 0.52 1.56 -15.63
CA MET A 53 -0.13 0.81 -14.56
C MET A 53 -1.64 0.65 -14.79
N GLY A 54 -2.19 -0.45 -14.29
CA GLY A 54 -3.61 -0.78 -14.32
C GLY A 54 -4.05 -1.68 -13.18
N TYR A 55 -5.33 -1.61 -12.83
CA TYR A 55 -5.94 -2.48 -11.83
C TYR A 55 -6.29 -3.82 -12.46
N CYS A 56 -5.84 -4.90 -11.84
CA CYS A 56 -6.05 -6.26 -12.30
C CYS A 56 -6.87 -7.08 -11.31
N SER A 57 -7.67 -8.02 -11.83
CA SER A 57 -8.60 -8.86 -11.06
C SER A 57 -8.45 -10.36 -11.38
N ASP A 58 -7.24 -10.82 -11.71
CA ASP A 58 -6.97 -12.23 -12.04
C ASP A 58 -7.07 -13.18 -10.83
N ILE A 59 -7.25 -12.63 -9.63
CA ILE A 59 -7.48 -13.38 -8.40
C ILE A 59 -8.89 -13.05 -7.95
N ASP A 60 -9.72 -14.08 -7.79
CA ASP A 60 -11.07 -13.89 -7.26
C ASP A 60 -11.03 -13.21 -5.89
N GLY A 61 -11.82 -12.14 -5.73
CA GLY A 61 -11.86 -11.34 -4.51
C GLY A 61 -10.65 -10.44 -4.24
N ALA A 62 -9.71 -10.27 -5.18
CA ALA A 62 -8.57 -9.36 -5.00
C ALA A 62 -8.34 -8.43 -6.20
N ILE A 63 -7.86 -7.23 -5.89
CA ILE A 63 -7.44 -6.21 -6.86
C ILE A 63 -5.98 -5.90 -6.59
N PHE A 64 -5.17 -5.82 -7.64
CA PHE A 64 -3.76 -5.43 -7.55
C PHE A 64 -3.37 -4.48 -8.68
N LEU A 65 -2.49 -3.53 -8.36
CA LEU A 65 -1.97 -2.55 -9.32
C LEU A 65 -0.71 -3.09 -10.00
N HIS A 66 -0.72 -3.20 -11.33
CA HIS A 66 0.29 -3.94 -12.10
C HIS A 66 0.63 -3.28 -13.44
N SER A 67 1.85 -3.49 -13.91
CA SER A 67 2.32 -3.02 -15.22
C SER A 67 1.70 -3.81 -16.37
N ILE A 68 0.96 -3.09 -17.22
CA ILE A 68 0.20 -3.70 -18.30
C ILE A 68 1.10 -4.12 -19.46
N SER A 69 2.10 -3.31 -19.83
CA SER A 69 2.95 -3.61 -20.99
C SER A 69 4.12 -4.54 -20.68
N LYS A 70 4.76 -4.40 -19.50
CA LYS A 70 5.95 -5.20 -19.16
C LYS A 70 5.57 -6.55 -18.57
N GLY A 71 4.41 -6.64 -17.92
CA GLY A 71 4.15 -7.71 -16.95
C GLY A 71 5.19 -7.68 -15.82
N GLY A 72 5.11 -8.61 -14.86
CA GLY A 72 6.24 -8.79 -13.94
C GLY A 72 6.39 -7.76 -12.81
N ALA A 73 5.59 -6.69 -12.77
CA ALA A 73 5.81 -5.56 -11.87
C ALA A 73 4.50 -5.07 -11.23
N TYR A 74 4.49 -5.03 -9.90
CA TYR A 74 3.47 -4.32 -9.13
C TYR A 74 3.92 -2.88 -8.89
N ALA A 75 2.94 -2.00 -8.73
CA ALA A 75 3.16 -0.67 -8.18
C ALA A 75 2.79 -0.61 -6.70
N ASP A 76 3.10 0.51 -6.07
CA ASP A 76 2.83 0.74 -4.66
C ASP A 76 1.34 1.04 -4.44
N MET A 77 0.80 0.53 -3.33
CA MET A 77 -0.51 0.89 -2.81
C MET A 77 -0.34 1.11 -1.31
N ASP A 78 -0.80 2.24 -0.82
CA ASP A 78 -0.72 2.65 0.58
C ASP A 78 -2.11 2.67 1.22
N VAL A 79 -2.11 2.40 2.54
CA VAL A 79 -3.27 2.71 3.37
C VAL A 79 -3.34 4.22 3.46
N ASP A 80 -4.47 4.75 3.03
CA ASP A 80 -4.72 6.18 3.00
C ASP A 80 -5.00 6.70 4.42
N CYS A 81 -4.51 7.89 4.71
CA CYS A 81 -4.59 8.51 6.03
C CYS A 81 -5.62 9.66 6.10
N ASP A 82 -6.39 9.90 5.05
CA ASP A 82 -7.41 10.95 5.04
C ASP A 82 -8.56 10.68 6.03
N GLY A 83 -9.34 11.72 6.34
CA GLY A 83 -10.55 11.60 7.15
C GLY A 83 -10.36 11.91 8.64
N ALA A 84 -11.13 11.20 9.47
CA ALA A 84 -11.16 11.44 10.91
C ALA A 84 -9.85 10.98 11.58
N ASN A 85 -9.34 11.79 12.51
CA ASN A 85 -8.12 11.49 13.28
C ASN A 85 -6.88 11.23 12.39
N ASN A 86 -6.79 11.90 11.24
CA ASN A 86 -5.73 11.75 10.23
C ASN A 86 -4.30 12.08 10.70
N SER A 87 -4.12 12.58 11.93
CA SER A 87 -2.81 12.88 12.54
C SER A 87 -2.54 12.05 13.79
N GLU A 88 -3.33 11.00 14.02
CA GLU A 88 -3.16 10.09 15.15
C GLU A 88 -2.59 8.73 14.69
N GLY A 89 -2.24 7.88 15.66
CA GLY A 89 -1.84 6.49 15.42
C GLY A 89 -0.77 6.32 14.34
N GLY A 90 -1.04 5.42 13.39
CA GLY A 90 -0.15 5.10 12.28
C GLY A 90 0.02 6.22 11.25
N CYS A 91 -0.91 7.19 11.25
CA CYS A 91 -0.90 8.36 10.37
C CYS A 91 -0.23 9.58 11.00
N SER A 92 0.24 9.48 12.26
CA SER A 92 0.76 10.62 13.02
C SER A 92 1.97 11.35 12.41
N ASN A 93 2.68 10.71 11.49
CA ASN A 93 3.84 11.27 10.79
C ASN A 93 3.59 11.52 9.29
N ASP A 94 2.36 11.41 8.82
CA ASP A 94 1.98 11.72 7.44
C ASP A 94 1.56 13.20 7.32
N PRO A 95 2.37 14.06 6.67
CA PRO A 95 2.02 15.47 6.49
C PRO A 95 1.08 15.71 5.31
N SER A 96 0.78 14.68 4.51
CA SER A 96 0.00 14.79 3.26
C SER A 96 -1.49 14.51 3.43
N GLY A 97 -1.90 13.91 4.56
CA GLY A 97 -3.28 13.56 4.84
C GLY A 97 -4.24 14.77 4.87
N GLN A 98 -5.45 14.56 4.36
CA GLN A 98 -6.54 15.51 4.33
C GLN A 98 -7.53 15.24 5.46
N ALA A 99 -8.16 16.29 5.99
CA ALA A 99 -9.07 16.18 7.14
C ALA A 99 -10.42 15.49 6.83
N VAL A 100 -10.69 15.15 5.57
CA VAL A 100 -11.94 14.52 5.12
C VAL A 100 -11.64 13.50 4.04
N THR A 101 -12.35 12.36 4.05
CA THR A 101 -12.24 11.40 2.96
C THR A 101 -12.96 11.90 1.70
N ALA A 102 -12.51 11.46 0.52
CA ALA A 102 -13.20 11.73 -0.74
C ALA A 102 -14.63 11.15 -0.78
N PHE A 103 -14.90 10.13 0.05
CA PHE A 103 -16.16 9.40 0.15
C PHE A 103 -16.91 9.68 1.46
N GLN A 104 -16.64 10.82 2.12
CA GLN A 104 -17.27 11.20 3.39
C GLN A 104 -18.81 11.11 3.33
N ASN A 105 -19.41 11.48 2.19
CA ASN A 105 -20.86 11.51 2.08
C ASN A 105 -21.47 10.11 1.98
N GLU A 106 -20.75 9.17 1.40
CA GLU A 106 -21.12 7.77 1.28
C GLU A 106 -21.08 7.10 2.66
N VAL A 107 -20.04 7.36 3.46
CA VAL A 107 -19.90 6.74 4.79
C VAL A 107 -20.92 7.25 5.80
N LYS A 108 -21.46 8.47 5.61
CA LYS A 108 -22.56 9.01 6.43
C LYS A 108 -23.79 8.12 6.44
N HIS A 109 -24.05 7.36 5.37
CA HIS A 109 -25.19 6.44 5.33
C HIS A 109 -25.07 5.27 6.31
N PHE A 110 -23.86 4.98 6.79
CA PHE A 110 -23.61 3.98 7.84
C PHE A 110 -23.64 4.57 9.26
N GLY A 111 -24.03 5.85 9.42
CA GLY A 111 -24.06 6.53 10.71
C GLY A 111 -22.70 7.02 11.20
N ILE A 112 -21.70 7.03 10.32
CA ILE A 112 -20.33 7.47 10.60
C ILE A 112 -20.12 8.83 9.93
N LYS A 113 -19.65 9.84 10.67
CA LYS A 113 -19.47 11.19 10.12
C LYS A 113 -18.44 11.23 8.99
N ASP A 114 -17.33 10.54 9.20
CA ASP A 114 -16.25 10.30 8.26
C ASP A 114 -15.45 9.06 8.71
N LEU A 115 -14.72 8.42 7.80
CA LEU A 115 -13.94 7.23 8.13
C LEU A 115 -12.69 7.60 8.95
N ASP A 116 -12.31 6.72 9.88
CA ASP A 116 -11.08 6.82 10.66
C ASP A 116 -10.15 5.68 10.25
N ALA A 117 -9.05 6.00 9.57
CA ALA A 117 -8.07 5.03 9.07
C ALA A 117 -7.38 4.23 10.19
N ASN A 118 -7.36 4.75 11.43
CA ASN A 118 -6.82 4.04 12.59
C ASN A 118 -7.75 2.92 13.08
N ILE A 119 -9.02 2.91 12.65
CA ILE A 119 -10.01 1.89 12.99
C ILE A 119 -10.31 1.02 11.77
N HIS A 120 -10.54 1.64 10.61
CA HIS A 120 -10.88 0.96 9.37
C HIS A 120 -9.87 1.36 8.29
N PRO A 121 -8.78 0.59 8.10
CA PRO A 121 -7.83 0.88 7.05
C PRO A 121 -8.50 0.73 5.69
N TYR A 122 -8.23 1.67 4.78
CA TYR A 122 -8.75 1.64 3.43
C TYR A 122 -7.68 2.08 2.45
N ILE A 123 -7.86 1.69 1.19
CA ILE A 123 -7.02 2.07 0.07
C ILE A 123 -7.86 2.94 -0.85
N VAL A 124 -7.34 4.09 -1.26
CA VAL A 124 -7.99 4.90 -2.29
C VAL A 124 -7.48 4.46 -3.65
N PHE A 125 -8.41 4.03 -4.51
CA PHE A 125 -8.12 3.77 -5.91
C PHE A 125 -8.30 5.08 -6.69
N GLY A 126 -7.22 5.83 -6.89
CA GLY A 126 -7.29 7.11 -7.59
C GLY A 126 -5.95 7.65 -8.01
N ASN A 127 -5.93 8.25 -9.19
CA ASN A 127 -4.83 9.08 -9.69
C ASN A 127 -5.36 10.50 -9.88
N GLU A 128 -4.49 11.51 -9.78
CA GLU A 128 -4.86 12.90 -10.07
C GLU A 128 -5.63 12.97 -11.40
N GLU A 129 -6.77 13.68 -11.39
CA GLU A 129 -7.63 13.98 -12.54
C GLU A 129 -8.48 12.83 -13.14
N HIS A 130 -8.36 11.58 -12.66
CA HIS A 130 -9.23 10.48 -13.13
C HIS A 130 -10.05 9.87 -12.00
N LYS A 131 -11.37 10.07 -12.06
CA LYS A 131 -12.36 9.31 -11.29
C LYS A 131 -12.91 8.21 -12.22
N PRO A 132 -12.39 6.98 -12.17
CA PRO A 132 -12.98 5.87 -12.93
C PRO A 132 -14.44 5.61 -12.51
#